data_AF-A0A410Q8I2-F1
#
_entry.id   AF-A0A410Q8I2-F1
#
_cell.length_a   1.000
_cell.length_b   1.000
_cell.length_c   1.000
_cell.angle_alpha   90.00
_cell.angle_beta   90.00
_cell.angle_gamma   90.00
#
_symmetry.space_group_name_H-M   'P 1'
#
loop_
_entity.id
_entity.type
_entity.pdbx_description
1 polymer ?
#
loop_
_entity_poly.entity_id
_entity_poly.type
_entity_poly.pdbx_seq_one_letter_code
_entity_poly.pdbx_strand_id
1 'polypeptide(L)'
;MIVSPETYISLLQDKNYEELIKERDSLIDEIKEYEKTLDDSIDMGMNPSREVVYKCNHLYLSKICELLYERFAIKDLSSISNNFKNNDWIHILKEYLVANNLFEIWTNDNIEQRKNGREFTLSDHVKGLIYSLLSNQRPWKGIVANMDKIENIFYNFDVDKIKAEKPERFINEIRQIKCGNRDISQQMKSLSSNIAIMEKIEKDYGSMDNFVTSVPTYEIVKQISDNKSKYKIHRVGEALAWEYLRNVGIDGMKPDVHLCRFFSGERMGRGNNTPARINEVFETVLKLSEDTGVSMSEIDSLVWNFCSSGYGEVCTSNPRCEICPIKKYCNKYS
;
A
#
# COMPACT_ATOMS: atom_id res chain seq x y z
N MET A 1 -13.35 -5.81 46.16
CA MET A 1 -11.97 -5.46 46.56
C MET A 1 -11.16 -5.33 45.29
N ILE A 2 -10.66 -4.14 44.97
CA ILE A 2 -9.77 -3.96 43.80
C ILE A 2 -8.40 -4.52 44.17
N VAL A 3 -7.82 -5.31 43.27
CA VAL A 3 -6.48 -5.88 43.40
C VAL A 3 -5.58 -5.38 42.29
N SER A 4 -4.26 -5.60 42.36
CA SER A 4 -3.39 -5.25 41.23
C SER A 4 -3.75 -6.10 39.98
N PRO A 5 -3.51 -5.62 38.75
CA PRO A 5 -3.74 -6.43 37.54
C PRO A 5 -3.02 -7.78 37.56
N GLU A 6 -1.83 -7.85 38.14
CA GLU A 6 -1.05 -9.08 38.29
C GLU A 6 -1.72 -10.05 39.27
N THR A 7 -2.22 -9.51 40.39
CA THR A 7 -2.98 -10.29 41.37
C THR A 7 -4.30 -10.79 40.76
N TYR A 8 -4.97 -9.94 39.99
CA TYR A 8 -6.19 -10.28 39.28
C TYR A 8 -5.96 -11.47 38.34
N ILE A 9 -4.88 -11.45 37.56
CA ILE A 9 -4.54 -12.58 36.68
C ILE A 9 -4.18 -13.83 37.46
N SER A 10 -3.46 -13.71 38.58
CA SER A 10 -3.17 -14.86 39.44
C SER A 10 -4.44 -15.57 39.92
N LEU A 11 -5.54 -14.85 40.14
CA LEU A 11 -6.83 -15.44 40.53
C LEU A 11 -7.53 -16.17 39.38
N LEU A 12 -7.13 -15.90 38.14
CA LEU A 12 -7.71 -16.48 36.92
C LEU A 12 -6.82 -17.57 36.31
N GLN A 13 -5.63 -17.81 36.86
CA GLN A 13 -4.65 -18.77 36.34
C GLN A 13 -5.15 -20.22 36.30
N ASP A 14 -6.13 -20.59 37.11
CA ASP A 14 -6.71 -21.95 37.12
C ASP A 14 -8.02 -22.05 36.31
N LYS A 15 -8.58 -20.93 35.84
CA LYS A 15 -9.81 -20.92 35.03
C LYS A 15 -9.57 -21.48 33.64
N ASN A 16 -10.55 -22.21 33.13
CA ASN A 16 -10.56 -22.72 31.76
C ASN A 16 -10.95 -21.64 30.74
N TYR A 17 -10.80 -21.94 29.45
CA TYR A 17 -11.00 -20.95 28.37
C TYR A 17 -12.42 -20.36 28.33
N GLU A 18 -13.46 -21.18 28.54
CA GLU A 18 -14.84 -20.70 28.55
C GLU A 18 -15.11 -19.81 29.77
N GLU A 19 -14.52 -20.14 30.92
CA GLU A 19 -14.61 -19.33 32.14
C GLU A 19 -13.91 -17.99 31.99
N LEU A 20 -12.79 -17.94 31.26
CA LEU A 20 -12.09 -16.69 30.93
C LEU A 20 -12.89 -15.81 29.95
N ILE A 21 -13.59 -16.40 28.98
CA ILE A 21 -14.49 -15.66 28.08
C ILE A 21 -15.63 -15.01 28.88
N LYS A 22 -16.25 -15.75 29.80
CA LYS A 22 -17.32 -15.22 30.65
C LYS A 22 -16.84 -14.06 31.52
N GLU A 23 -15.63 -14.15 32.06
CA GLU A 23 -15.01 -13.08 32.84
C GLU A 23 -14.75 -11.83 31.99
N ARG A 24 -14.22 -12.00 30.76
CA ARG A 24 -14.03 -10.91 29.79
C ARG A 24 -15.34 -10.19 29.50
N ASP A 25 -16.39 -10.95 29.20
CA ASP A 25 -17.68 -10.38 28.81
C ASP A 25 -18.32 -9.62 29.98
N SER A 26 -18.19 -10.14 31.21
CA SER A 26 -18.61 -9.45 32.43
C SER A 26 -17.91 -8.10 32.61
N LEU A 27 -16.58 -8.04 32.41
CA LEU A 27 -15.84 -6.76 32.49
C LEU A 27 -16.30 -5.76 31.43
N ILE A 28 -16.55 -6.22 30.21
CA ILE A 28 -17.06 -5.37 29.12
C ILE A 28 -18.43 -4.79 29.48
N ASP A 29 -19.31 -5.61 30.06
CA ASP A 29 -20.64 -5.17 30.47
C ASP A 29 -20.57 -4.14 31.60
N GLU A 30 -19.69 -4.33 32.59
CA GLU A 30 -19.45 -3.35 33.67
C GLU A 30 -18.88 -2.02 33.15
N ILE A 31 -17.93 -2.08 32.21
CA ILE A 31 -17.37 -0.89 31.55
C ILE A 31 -18.46 -0.12 30.82
N LYS A 32 -19.28 -0.81 30.01
CA LYS A 32 -20.40 -0.20 29.27
C LYS A 32 -21.44 0.40 30.20
N GLU A 33 -21.71 -0.24 31.33
CA GLU A 33 -22.69 0.25 32.30
C GLU A 33 -22.22 1.53 32.99
N TYR A 34 -20.92 1.61 33.30
CA TYR A 34 -20.30 2.85 33.77
C TYR A 34 -20.44 3.97 32.72
N GLU A 35 -20.13 3.71 31.45
CA GLU A 35 -20.19 4.71 30.37
C GLU A 35 -21.61 5.26 30.11
N LYS A 36 -22.65 4.48 30.42
CA LYS A 36 -24.06 4.93 30.32
C LYS A 36 -24.50 5.83 31.47
N THR A 37 -23.81 5.78 32.61
CA THR A 37 -24.22 6.49 33.82
C THR A 37 -23.41 7.78 33.99
N LEU A 38 -24.00 8.92 33.63
CA LEU A 38 -23.34 10.25 33.67
C LEU A 38 -23.59 11.04 34.97
N ASP A 39 -24.13 10.41 36.01
CA ASP A 39 -24.47 11.10 37.26
C ASP A 39 -23.37 10.95 38.32
N ASP A 40 -22.55 11.99 38.44
CA ASP A 40 -21.42 12.10 39.38
C ASP A 40 -21.88 12.13 40.86
N SER A 41 -23.17 12.32 41.15
CA SER A 41 -23.69 12.35 42.54
C SER A 41 -23.71 10.97 43.21
N ILE A 42 -23.58 9.89 42.43
CA ILE A 42 -23.62 8.50 42.86
C ILE A 42 -22.32 8.08 43.58
N ASP A 43 -21.21 8.78 43.35
CA ASP A 43 -19.89 8.43 43.89
C ASP A 43 -19.68 8.85 45.37
N MET A 44 -20.61 9.58 45.97
CA MET A 44 -20.49 10.02 47.37
C MET A 44 -20.54 8.84 48.35
N GLY A 45 -19.38 8.51 48.92
CA GLY A 45 -19.24 7.50 49.96
C GLY A 45 -18.80 6.11 49.46
N MET A 46 -18.55 5.93 48.17
CA MET A 46 -18.01 4.68 47.61
C MET A 46 -16.49 4.66 47.71
N ASN A 47 -15.92 3.57 48.25
CA ASN A 47 -14.48 3.33 48.24
C ASN A 47 -14.19 1.88 47.82
N PRO A 48 -13.52 1.65 46.68
CA PRO A 48 -13.01 2.63 45.72
C PRO A 48 -14.15 3.33 44.95
N SER A 49 -13.89 4.53 44.41
CA SER A 49 -14.87 5.25 43.58
C SER A 49 -15.15 4.48 42.29
N ARG A 50 -16.31 4.75 41.66
CA ARG A 50 -16.67 4.07 40.41
C ARG A 50 -15.68 4.38 39.29
N GLU A 51 -15.11 5.58 39.24
CA GLU A 51 -14.05 5.93 38.29
C GLU A 51 -12.79 5.05 38.46
N VAL A 52 -12.40 4.76 39.71
CA VAL A 52 -11.25 3.88 39.99
C VAL A 52 -11.56 2.45 39.57
N VAL A 53 -12.77 1.96 39.87
CA VAL A 53 -13.24 0.63 39.40
C VAL A 53 -13.21 0.56 37.87
N TYR A 54 -13.73 1.59 37.18
CA TYR A 54 -13.74 1.68 35.72
C TYR A 54 -12.35 1.59 35.11
N LYS A 55 -11.39 2.37 35.63
CA LYS A 55 -9.99 2.32 35.17
C LYS A 55 -9.36 0.95 35.43
N CYS A 56 -9.63 0.34 36.59
CA CYS A 56 -9.14 -1.00 36.90
C CYS A 56 -9.74 -2.06 35.98
N ASN A 57 -11.03 -1.98 35.65
CA ASN A 57 -11.69 -2.91 34.74
C ASN A 57 -11.09 -2.88 33.32
N HIS A 58 -10.68 -1.70 32.83
CA HIS A 58 -9.93 -1.60 31.56
C HIS A 58 -8.58 -2.32 31.62
N LEU A 59 -7.84 -2.17 32.73
CA LEU A 59 -6.57 -2.87 32.94
C LEU A 59 -6.77 -4.39 33.04
N TYR A 60 -7.80 -4.83 33.75
CA TYR A 60 -8.18 -6.23 33.89
C TYR A 60 -8.59 -6.84 32.54
N LEU A 61 -9.37 -6.10 31.75
CA LEU A 61 -9.78 -6.53 30.41
C LEU A 61 -8.57 -6.75 29.50
N SER A 62 -7.61 -5.82 29.50
CA SER A 62 -6.35 -5.99 28.76
C SER A 62 -5.64 -7.28 29.17
N LYS A 63 -5.53 -7.54 30.47
CA LYS A 63 -4.83 -8.71 30.99
C LYS A 63 -5.57 -10.03 30.73
N ILE A 64 -6.89 -10.06 30.77
CA ILE A 64 -7.67 -11.25 30.39
C ILE A 64 -7.52 -11.56 28.91
N CYS A 65 -7.50 -10.54 28.05
CA CYS A 65 -7.27 -10.73 26.62
C CYS A 65 -5.87 -11.33 26.34
N GLU A 66 -4.84 -10.89 27.07
CA GLU A 66 -3.50 -11.51 27.03
C GLU A 66 -3.55 -12.99 27.44
N LEU A 67 -4.19 -13.32 28.58
CA LEU A 67 -4.29 -14.69 29.07
C LEU A 67 -5.12 -15.62 28.16
N LEU A 68 -6.20 -15.10 27.57
CA LEU A 68 -7.02 -15.81 26.58
C LEU A 68 -6.19 -16.14 25.32
N TYR A 69 -5.35 -15.21 24.87
CA TYR A 69 -4.44 -15.43 23.76
C TYR A 69 -3.42 -16.54 24.09
N GLU A 70 -2.79 -16.49 25.27
CA GLU A 70 -1.85 -17.53 25.71
C GLU A 70 -2.50 -18.93 25.76
N ARG A 71 -3.72 -19.02 26.30
CA ARG A 71 -4.49 -20.28 26.41
C ARG A 71 -4.90 -20.83 25.04
N PHE A 72 -5.28 -19.95 24.12
CA PHE A 72 -5.58 -20.32 22.74
C PHE A 72 -4.32 -20.82 22.01
N ALA A 73 -3.19 -20.13 22.21
CA ALA A 73 -1.91 -20.48 21.61
C ALA A 73 -1.40 -21.87 22.03
N ILE A 74 -1.73 -22.34 23.23
CA ILE A 74 -1.30 -23.66 23.72
C ILE A 74 -2.07 -24.83 23.05
N LYS A 75 -3.29 -24.61 22.52
CA LYS A 75 -4.11 -25.68 21.94
C LYS A 75 -4.10 -25.77 20.41
N ASP A 76 -3.85 -24.69 19.68
CA ASP A 76 -4.02 -24.68 18.21
C ASP A 76 -2.81 -24.20 17.39
N LEU A 77 -1.71 -23.76 18.02
CA LEU A 77 -0.57 -23.23 17.26
C LEU A 77 0.51 -24.25 16.89
N SER A 78 0.53 -25.47 17.44
CA SER A 78 1.51 -26.49 17.02
C SER A 78 1.21 -27.10 15.64
N SER A 79 -0.06 -27.06 15.21
CA SER A 79 -0.49 -27.48 13.87
C SER A 79 -0.50 -26.32 12.86
N ILE A 80 -0.67 -25.08 13.33
CA ILE A 80 -0.69 -23.87 12.49
C ILE A 80 0.73 -23.28 12.30
N SER A 81 1.65 -23.45 13.27
CA SER A 81 3.01 -22.87 13.18
C SER A 81 3.92 -23.51 12.12
N ASN A 82 3.53 -24.66 11.56
CA ASN A 82 4.33 -25.32 10.53
C ASN A 82 3.98 -24.89 9.09
N ASN A 83 2.96 -24.04 8.89
CA ASN A 83 2.55 -23.62 7.54
C ASN A 83 2.31 -22.12 7.34
N PHE A 84 2.57 -21.28 8.34
CA PHE A 84 2.62 -19.82 8.17
C PHE A 84 4.00 -19.29 8.51
N LYS A 85 4.82 -19.05 7.49
CA LYS A 85 5.91 -18.07 7.63
C LYS A 85 5.24 -16.75 7.99
N ASN A 86 5.38 -16.36 9.25
CA ASN A 86 4.79 -15.14 9.76
C ASN A 86 5.24 -13.96 8.88
N ASN A 87 4.29 -13.24 8.28
CA ASN A 87 4.56 -12.13 7.35
C ASN A 87 5.15 -10.90 8.06
N ASP A 88 5.37 -10.96 9.38
CA ASP A 88 6.06 -9.96 10.22
C ASP A 88 7.35 -9.39 9.63
N TRP A 89 8.02 -10.12 8.75
CA TRP A 89 9.22 -9.63 8.06
C TRP A 89 8.98 -8.30 7.34
N ILE A 90 7.75 -8.01 6.89
CA ILE A 90 7.44 -6.74 6.23
C ILE A 90 7.59 -5.55 7.18
N HIS A 91 7.17 -5.69 8.43
CA HIS A 91 7.27 -4.63 9.43
C HIS A 91 8.72 -4.45 9.86
N ILE A 92 9.46 -5.55 10.06
CA ILE A 92 10.91 -5.52 10.33
C ILE A 92 11.65 -4.81 9.18
N LEU A 93 11.27 -5.10 7.93
CA LEU A 93 11.87 -4.47 6.76
C LEU A 93 11.61 -2.96 6.74
N LYS A 94 10.37 -2.54 7.03
CA LYS A 94 9.99 -1.13 7.11
C LYS A 94 10.75 -0.40 8.20
N GLU A 95 10.79 -0.96 9.41
CA GLU A 95 11.55 -0.40 10.54
C GLU A 95 13.03 -0.24 10.20
N TYR A 96 13.65 -1.25 9.57
CA TYR A 96 15.03 -1.18 9.13
C TYR A 96 15.25 -0.03 8.14
N LEU A 97 14.41 0.11 7.11
CA LEU A 97 14.57 1.16 6.10
C LEU A 97 14.36 2.56 6.70
N VAL A 98 13.37 2.73 7.58
CA VAL A 98 13.11 4.00 8.28
C VAL A 98 14.27 4.36 9.21
N ALA A 99 14.74 3.44 10.04
CA ALA A 99 15.83 3.68 10.98
C ALA A 99 17.15 4.08 10.29
N ASN A 100 17.34 3.66 9.05
CA ASN A 100 18.52 3.99 8.25
C ASN A 100 18.31 5.17 7.29
N ASN A 101 17.14 5.83 7.32
CA ASN A 101 16.77 6.91 6.40
C ASN A 101 16.88 6.49 4.91
N LEU A 102 16.49 5.25 4.63
CA LEU A 102 16.50 4.60 3.31
C LEU A 102 15.09 4.36 2.77
N PHE A 103 14.06 4.88 3.45
CA PHE A 103 12.68 4.67 3.04
C PHE A 103 12.10 5.92 2.40
N GLU A 104 11.87 5.83 1.09
CA GLU A 104 11.08 6.80 0.35
C GLU A 104 9.78 6.14 -0.08
N ILE A 105 8.65 6.56 0.50
CA ILE A 105 7.33 6.28 -0.02
C ILE A 105 6.95 7.40 -0.99
N TRP A 106 6.50 7.01 -2.17
CA TRP A 106 5.75 7.92 -3.02
C TRP A 106 4.26 7.79 -2.67
N THR A 107 3.78 8.60 -1.72
CA THR A 107 2.37 8.58 -1.33
C THR A 107 1.57 9.31 -2.39
N ASN A 108 0.58 8.63 -2.96
CA ASN A 108 -0.44 9.27 -3.76
C ASN A 108 -1.78 9.17 -3.04
N ASP A 109 -2.31 10.32 -2.61
CA ASP A 109 -3.62 10.43 -1.97
C ASP A 109 -4.75 9.84 -2.84
N ASN A 110 -4.52 9.68 -4.15
CA ASN A 110 -5.48 9.06 -5.06
C ASN A 110 -5.74 7.58 -4.73
N ILE A 111 -4.80 6.85 -4.12
CA ILE A 111 -5.03 5.47 -3.68
C ILE A 111 -6.09 5.45 -2.58
N GLU A 112 -5.94 6.32 -1.57
CA GLU A 112 -6.90 6.42 -0.47
C GLU A 112 -8.25 6.96 -0.96
N GLN A 113 -8.25 7.93 -1.88
CA GLN A 113 -9.50 8.41 -2.48
C GLN A 113 -10.24 7.29 -3.23
N ARG A 114 -9.53 6.45 -4.00
CA ARG A 114 -10.14 5.30 -4.68
C ARG A 114 -10.69 4.28 -3.67
N LYS A 115 -9.94 3.97 -2.60
CA LYS A 115 -10.42 3.10 -1.51
C LYS A 115 -11.69 3.64 -0.85
N ASN A 116 -11.81 4.96 -0.75
CA ASN A 116 -13.00 5.65 -0.26
C ASN A 116 -14.13 5.79 -1.29
N GLY A 117 -14.03 5.12 -2.44
CA GLY A 117 -15.08 5.06 -3.45
C GLY A 117 -15.05 6.18 -4.49
N ARG A 118 -13.97 6.97 -4.59
CA ARG A 118 -13.82 7.95 -5.67
C ARG A 118 -13.66 7.22 -7.01
N GLU A 119 -14.58 7.50 -7.92
CA GLU A 119 -14.41 7.22 -9.35
C GLU A 119 -13.65 8.36 -10.03
N PHE A 120 -12.67 8.01 -10.87
CA PHE A 120 -11.84 8.96 -11.59
C PHE A 120 -12.41 9.19 -13.00
N THR A 121 -12.54 10.47 -13.35
CA THR A 121 -13.09 10.89 -14.66
C THR A 121 -12.04 10.78 -15.77
N LEU A 122 -12.46 10.85 -17.04
CA LEU A 122 -11.51 10.95 -18.16
C LEU A 122 -10.49 12.08 -17.96
N SER A 123 -10.93 13.24 -17.46
CA SER A 123 -10.04 14.37 -17.14
C SER A 123 -8.98 13.99 -16.11
N ASP A 124 -9.36 13.25 -15.06
CA ASP A 124 -8.40 12.73 -14.07
C ASP A 124 -7.40 11.74 -14.68
N HIS A 125 -7.85 10.87 -15.58
CA HIS A 125 -6.95 9.95 -16.28
C HIS A 125 -6.00 10.69 -17.24
N VAL A 126 -6.48 11.73 -17.93
CA VAL A 126 -5.62 12.59 -18.76
C VAL A 126 -4.60 13.33 -17.91
N LYS A 127 -5.01 13.86 -16.74
CA LYS A 127 -4.11 14.42 -15.72
C LYS A 127 -3.04 13.40 -15.32
N GLY A 128 -3.43 12.19 -14.95
CA GLY A 128 -2.52 11.12 -14.56
C GLY A 128 -1.55 10.71 -15.67
N LEU A 129 -2.03 10.66 -16.92
CA LEU A 129 -1.20 10.36 -18.09
C LEU A 129 -0.18 11.49 -18.34
N ILE A 130 -0.61 12.75 -18.32
CA ILE A 130 0.28 13.89 -18.54
C ILE A 130 1.39 13.91 -17.50
N TYR A 131 1.07 13.72 -16.21
CA TYR A 131 2.11 13.66 -15.18
C TYR A 131 3.09 12.51 -15.38
N SER A 132 2.62 11.35 -15.80
CA SER A 132 3.47 10.22 -16.16
C SER A 132 4.37 10.52 -17.38
N LEU A 133 3.84 11.21 -18.40
CA LEU A 133 4.67 11.62 -19.54
C LEU A 133 5.75 12.60 -19.09
N LEU A 134 5.38 13.56 -18.23
CA LEU A 134 6.29 14.58 -17.74
C LEU A 134 7.42 13.98 -16.88
N SER A 135 7.14 13.00 -16.01
CA SER A 135 8.12 12.33 -15.12
C SER A 135 9.18 11.50 -15.85
N ASN A 136 9.00 11.21 -17.14
CA ASN A 136 9.95 10.43 -17.94
C ASN A 136 11.40 10.93 -17.80
N GLN A 137 12.24 10.09 -17.19
CA GLN A 137 13.68 10.31 -16.97
C GLN A 137 14.02 11.65 -16.30
N ARG A 138 13.22 12.07 -15.32
CA ARG A 138 13.51 13.29 -14.56
C ARG A 138 13.11 13.22 -13.09
N PRO A 139 13.71 14.05 -12.22
CA PRO A 139 13.27 14.17 -10.84
C PRO A 139 11.88 14.79 -10.71
N TRP A 140 11.07 14.22 -9.82
CA TRP A 140 9.70 14.66 -9.54
C TRP A 140 9.63 16.05 -8.86
N LYS A 141 10.64 16.41 -8.06
CA LYS A 141 10.70 17.68 -7.31
C LYS A 141 10.41 18.92 -8.18
N GLY A 142 10.89 18.93 -9.43
CA GLY A 142 10.65 20.05 -10.34
C GLY A 142 9.21 20.12 -10.87
N ILE A 143 8.52 18.98 -10.99
CA ILE A 143 7.11 18.91 -11.36
C ILE A 143 6.23 19.44 -10.24
N VAL A 144 6.45 18.95 -9.01
CA VAL A 144 5.69 19.36 -7.82
C VAL A 144 5.74 20.87 -7.64
N ALA A 145 6.93 21.48 -7.76
CA ALA A 145 7.12 22.91 -7.61
C ALA A 145 6.43 23.78 -8.69
N ASN A 146 5.88 23.17 -9.75
CA ASN A 146 5.19 23.87 -10.82
C ASN A 146 3.81 23.27 -11.13
N MET A 147 3.19 22.52 -10.21
CA MET A 147 1.90 21.89 -10.44
C MET A 147 0.85 22.89 -10.90
N ASP A 148 0.61 23.99 -10.18
CA ASP A 148 -0.36 25.02 -10.56
C ASP A 148 -0.15 25.55 -11.98
N LYS A 149 1.11 25.71 -12.40
CA LYS A 149 1.43 26.16 -13.75
C LYS A 149 1.11 25.09 -14.78
N ILE A 150 1.43 23.83 -14.49
CA ILE A 150 1.10 22.68 -15.34
C ILE A 150 -0.42 22.57 -15.50
N GLU A 151 -1.18 22.69 -14.42
CA GLU A 151 -2.64 22.65 -14.47
C GLU A 151 -3.17 23.76 -15.41
N ASN A 152 -2.69 24.99 -15.26
CA ASN A 152 -3.05 26.10 -16.15
C ASN A 152 -2.65 25.87 -17.62
N ILE A 153 -1.44 25.35 -17.88
CA ILE A 153 -0.96 25.03 -19.24
C ILE A 153 -1.94 24.08 -19.93
N PHE A 154 -2.41 23.07 -19.20
CA PHE A 154 -3.33 22.04 -19.68
C PHE A 154 -4.80 22.35 -19.37
N TYR A 155 -5.17 23.61 -19.16
CA TYR A 155 -6.55 24.05 -18.96
C TYR A 155 -7.30 23.33 -17.84
N ASN A 156 -6.62 23.05 -16.73
CA ASN A 156 -7.12 22.21 -15.63
C ASN A 156 -7.60 20.84 -16.13
N PHE A 157 -6.90 20.30 -17.12
CA PHE A 157 -7.14 19.01 -17.74
C PHE A 157 -8.50 18.88 -18.45
N ASP A 158 -9.02 19.99 -18.96
CA ASP A 158 -10.15 20.02 -19.88
C ASP A 158 -9.79 19.28 -21.18
N VAL A 159 -10.43 18.12 -21.37
CA VAL A 159 -10.13 17.16 -22.42
C VAL A 159 -10.32 17.77 -23.81
N ASP A 160 -11.43 18.48 -24.02
CA ASP A 160 -11.77 19.07 -25.31
C ASP A 160 -10.81 20.19 -25.69
N LYS A 161 -10.47 21.06 -24.73
CA LYS A 161 -9.48 22.13 -24.95
C LYS A 161 -8.10 21.55 -25.26
N ILE A 162 -7.67 20.50 -24.56
CA ILE A 162 -6.37 19.87 -24.83
C ILE A 162 -6.33 19.28 -26.23
N LYS A 163 -7.38 18.59 -26.67
CA LYS A 163 -7.44 17.98 -28.00
C LYS A 163 -7.42 19.00 -29.13
N ALA A 164 -8.06 20.15 -28.93
CA ALA A 164 -8.19 21.21 -29.93
C ALA A 164 -6.93 22.09 -30.07
N GLU A 165 -6.05 22.10 -29.06
CA GLU A 165 -4.87 22.95 -29.03
C GLU A 165 -3.69 22.36 -29.83
N LYS A 166 -2.86 23.25 -30.37
CA LYS A 166 -1.64 22.90 -31.10
C LYS A 166 -0.58 22.37 -30.14
N PRO A 167 0.06 21.23 -30.43
CA PRO A 167 1.10 20.65 -29.58
C PRO A 167 2.25 21.61 -29.26
N GLU A 168 2.61 22.50 -30.19
CA GLU A 168 3.68 23.48 -30.04
C GLU A 168 3.49 24.38 -28.82
N ARG A 169 2.23 24.73 -28.48
CA ARG A 169 1.93 25.54 -27.28
C ARG A 169 2.37 24.80 -26.03
N PHE A 170 1.92 23.56 -25.84
CA PHE A 170 2.30 22.74 -24.67
C PHE A 170 3.82 22.53 -24.59
N ILE A 171 4.47 22.24 -25.73
CA ILE A 171 5.92 22.03 -25.77
C ILE A 171 6.66 23.28 -25.28
N ASN A 172 6.26 24.46 -25.76
CA ASN A 172 6.92 25.71 -25.42
C ASN A 172 6.68 26.10 -23.95
N GLU A 173 5.43 26.08 -23.49
CA GLU A 173 5.10 26.48 -22.13
C GLU A 173 5.70 25.53 -21.08
N ILE A 174 5.68 24.21 -21.32
CA ILE A 174 6.31 23.23 -20.43
C ILE A 174 7.83 23.41 -20.36
N ARG A 175 8.49 23.75 -21.49
CA ARG A 175 9.92 24.06 -21.50
C ARG A 175 10.23 25.35 -20.75
N GLN A 176 9.38 26.38 -20.88
CA GLN A 176 9.56 27.66 -20.18
C GLN A 176 9.55 27.50 -18.67
N ILE A 177 8.67 26.65 -18.13
CA ILE A 177 8.65 26.32 -16.69
C ILE A 177 9.68 25.25 -16.29
N LYS A 178 10.62 24.94 -17.19
CA LYS A 178 11.68 23.93 -16.99
C LYS A 178 11.13 22.54 -16.63
N CYS A 179 9.95 22.21 -17.16
CA CYS A 179 9.30 20.93 -16.99
C CYS A 179 9.33 20.03 -18.23
N GLY A 180 10.13 20.37 -19.25
CA GLY A 180 10.38 19.47 -20.37
C GLY A 180 11.33 18.33 -20.00
N ASN A 181 11.12 17.17 -20.62
CA ASN A 181 12.10 16.08 -20.68
C ASN A 181 12.57 15.89 -22.13
N ARG A 182 13.49 14.94 -22.38
CA ARG A 182 14.06 14.69 -23.72
C ARG A 182 12.99 14.34 -24.78
N ASP A 183 11.89 13.75 -24.36
CA ASP A 183 10.82 13.27 -25.24
C ASP A 183 9.62 14.21 -25.34
N ILE A 184 9.65 15.35 -24.63
CA ILE A 184 8.47 16.22 -24.45
C ILE A 184 7.81 16.61 -25.77
N SER A 185 8.62 16.86 -26.81
CA SER A 185 8.12 17.21 -28.14
C SER A 185 7.23 16.11 -28.73
N GLN A 186 7.69 14.86 -28.70
CA GLN A 186 6.93 13.74 -29.23
C GLN A 186 5.76 13.35 -28.32
N GLN A 187 5.91 13.52 -27.00
CA GLN A 187 4.83 13.28 -26.03
C GLN A 187 3.65 14.23 -26.27
N MET A 188 3.90 15.53 -26.36
CA MET A 188 2.84 16.52 -26.58
C MET A 188 2.21 16.40 -27.98
N LYS A 189 3.01 16.07 -29.01
CA LYS A 189 2.47 15.78 -30.36
C LYS A 189 1.55 14.57 -30.40
N SER A 190 1.72 13.62 -29.48
CA SER A 190 0.88 12.42 -29.40
C SER A 190 -0.29 12.57 -28.41
N LEU A 191 -0.43 13.72 -27.74
CA LEU A 191 -1.38 13.86 -26.64
C LEU A 191 -2.84 13.77 -27.13
N SER A 192 -3.18 14.45 -28.23
CA SER A 192 -4.53 14.41 -28.80
C SER A 192 -4.92 12.99 -29.26
N SER A 193 -3.99 12.25 -29.90
CA SER A 193 -4.25 10.85 -30.27
C SER A 193 -4.36 9.91 -29.07
N ASN A 194 -3.55 10.14 -28.01
CA ASN A 194 -3.66 9.39 -26.76
C ASN A 194 -5.01 9.59 -26.08
N ILE A 195 -5.54 10.82 -26.06
CA ILE A 195 -6.86 11.10 -25.52
C ILE A 195 -7.93 10.37 -26.34
N ALA A 196 -7.85 10.37 -27.68
CA ALA A 196 -8.77 9.63 -28.53
C ALA A 196 -8.76 8.10 -28.25
N ILE A 197 -7.59 7.55 -27.87
CA ILE A 197 -7.48 6.15 -27.43
C ILE A 197 -8.20 5.95 -26.09
N MET A 198 -8.05 6.87 -25.14
CA MET A 198 -8.76 6.82 -23.85
C MET A 198 -10.28 6.91 -24.04
N GLU A 199 -10.78 7.81 -24.89
CA GLU A 199 -12.21 7.89 -25.22
C GLU A 199 -12.74 6.59 -25.86
N LYS A 200 -11.93 5.94 -26.71
CA LYS A 200 -12.28 4.62 -27.26
C LYS A 200 -12.36 3.56 -26.16
N ILE A 201 -11.47 3.59 -25.19
CA ILE A 201 -11.52 2.70 -24.03
C ILE A 201 -12.80 2.97 -23.22
N GLU A 202 -13.16 4.24 -22.97
CA GLU A 202 -14.43 4.58 -22.29
C GLU A 202 -15.64 4.04 -23.05
N LYS A 203 -15.62 4.12 -24.38
CA LYS A 203 -16.69 3.52 -25.20
C LYS A 203 -16.78 2.00 -25.05
N ASP A 204 -15.64 1.33 -24.94
CA ASP A 204 -15.58 -0.13 -24.87
C ASP A 204 -15.87 -0.68 -23.45
N TYR A 205 -15.55 0.06 -22.38
CA TYR A 205 -15.65 -0.36 -20.98
C TYR A 205 -16.64 0.45 -20.13
N GLY A 206 -17.24 1.50 -20.69
CA GLY A 206 -18.12 2.45 -19.99
C GLY A 206 -17.38 3.63 -19.35
N SER A 207 -16.14 3.42 -18.89
CA SER A 207 -15.26 4.47 -18.37
C SER A 207 -13.79 4.01 -18.40
N MET A 208 -12.85 4.96 -18.26
CA MET A 208 -11.44 4.63 -18.06
C MET A 208 -11.22 3.88 -16.75
N ASP A 209 -12.03 4.17 -15.73
CA ASP A 209 -11.95 3.56 -14.42
C ASP A 209 -12.34 2.08 -14.43
N ASN A 210 -13.42 1.75 -15.13
CA ASN A 210 -13.83 0.37 -15.38
C ASN A 210 -12.72 -0.39 -16.13
N PHE A 211 -12.07 0.25 -17.09
CA PHE A 211 -10.96 -0.35 -17.82
C PHE A 211 -9.79 -0.68 -16.90
N VAL A 212 -9.24 0.30 -16.15
CA VAL A 212 -8.02 0.10 -15.35
C VAL A 212 -8.22 -0.85 -14.15
N THR A 213 -9.45 -1.19 -13.82
CA THR A 213 -9.82 -2.16 -12.77
C THR A 213 -10.37 -3.48 -13.31
N SER A 214 -10.50 -3.64 -14.64
CA SER A 214 -11.16 -4.80 -15.26
C SER A 214 -10.39 -6.12 -15.15
N VAL A 215 -9.07 -6.06 -15.04
CA VAL A 215 -8.15 -7.21 -14.98
C VAL A 215 -6.95 -6.85 -14.10
N PRO A 216 -6.09 -7.81 -13.70
CA PRO A 216 -4.91 -7.52 -12.90
C PRO A 216 -4.04 -6.40 -13.48
N THR A 217 -3.49 -5.55 -12.62
CA THR A 217 -2.84 -4.29 -13.02
C THR A 217 -1.68 -4.49 -14.02
N TYR A 218 -0.91 -5.58 -13.91
CA TYR A 218 0.17 -5.88 -14.85
C TYR A 218 -0.34 -6.18 -16.27
N GLU A 219 -1.59 -6.63 -16.43
CA GLU A 219 -2.23 -6.82 -17.72
C GLU A 219 -2.69 -5.50 -18.31
N ILE A 220 -3.27 -4.61 -17.50
CA ILE A 220 -3.61 -3.24 -17.91
C ILE A 220 -2.36 -2.52 -18.43
N VAL A 221 -1.24 -2.64 -17.72
CA VAL A 221 0.05 -2.09 -18.16
C VAL A 221 0.41 -2.59 -19.55
N LYS A 222 0.37 -3.91 -19.79
CA LYS A 222 0.64 -4.47 -21.13
C LYS A 222 -0.33 -3.94 -22.18
N GLN A 223 -1.62 -3.84 -21.86
CA GLN A 223 -2.63 -3.34 -22.78
C GLN A 223 -2.38 -1.89 -23.20
N ILE A 224 -1.83 -1.04 -22.33
CA ILE A 224 -1.54 0.37 -22.68
C ILE A 224 -0.10 0.59 -23.15
N SER A 225 0.82 -0.35 -22.91
CA SER A 225 2.24 -0.19 -23.25
C SER A 225 2.72 -1.00 -24.45
N ASP A 226 2.11 -2.14 -24.78
CA ASP A 226 2.56 -3.02 -25.88
C ASP A 226 2.15 -2.46 -27.26
N ASN A 227 3.10 -2.38 -28.19
CA ASN A 227 2.87 -1.92 -29.56
C ASN A 227 1.86 -2.77 -30.36
N LYS A 228 1.61 -4.01 -29.94
CA LYS A 228 0.61 -4.89 -30.56
C LYS A 228 -0.80 -4.68 -30.01
N SER A 229 -0.95 -3.94 -28.91
CA SER A 229 -2.25 -3.71 -28.29
C SER A 229 -3.08 -2.70 -29.06
N LYS A 230 -4.39 -2.97 -29.18
CA LYS A 230 -5.37 -2.00 -29.72
C LYS A 230 -5.52 -0.74 -28.86
N TYR A 231 -5.05 -0.78 -27.61
CA TYR A 231 -5.11 0.32 -26.63
C TYR A 231 -3.73 0.92 -26.34
N LYS A 232 -2.75 0.67 -27.22
CA LYS A 232 -1.40 1.21 -27.08
C LYS A 232 -1.41 2.74 -26.97
N ILE A 233 -1.10 3.27 -25.79
CA ILE A 233 -0.90 4.71 -25.59
C ILE A 233 0.50 5.08 -26.11
N HIS A 234 0.55 6.07 -27.01
CA HIS A 234 1.79 6.53 -27.62
C HIS A 234 2.71 7.16 -26.58
N ARG A 235 4.01 6.86 -26.69
CA ARG A 235 5.07 7.34 -25.79
C ARG A 235 4.95 6.85 -24.34
N VAL A 236 4.12 5.84 -24.07
CA VAL A 236 3.99 5.21 -22.74
C VAL A 236 4.57 3.79 -22.77
N GLY A 237 5.78 3.58 -22.27
CA GLY A 237 6.32 2.24 -22.00
C GLY A 237 5.80 1.68 -20.67
N GLU A 238 6.16 0.45 -20.31
CA GLU A 238 5.68 -0.21 -19.07
C GLU A 238 5.94 0.63 -17.82
N ALA A 239 7.12 1.25 -17.70
CA ALA A 239 7.45 2.10 -16.55
C ALA A 239 6.49 3.29 -16.39
N LEU A 240 6.19 3.98 -17.50
CA LEU A 240 5.26 5.10 -17.51
C LEU A 240 3.81 4.62 -17.32
N ALA A 241 3.44 3.47 -17.86
CA ALA A 241 2.13 2.86 -17.62
C ALA A 241 1.89 2.62 -16.12
N TRP A 242 2.87 2.09 -15.38
CA TRP A 242 2.80 1.96 -13.93
C TRP A 242 2.67 3.31 -13.21
N GLU A 243 3.41 4.33 -13.64
CA GLU A 243 3.28 5.68 -13.09
C GLU A 243 1.90 6.29 -13.34
N TYR A 244 1.35 6.14 -14.55
CA TYR A 244 0.00 6.56 -14.87
C TYR A 244 -1.04 5.89 -13.98
N LEU A 245 -0.97 4.56 -13.80
CA LEU A 245 -1.92 3.82 -12.97
C LEU A 245 -1.83 4.26 -11.51
N ARG A 246 -0.62 4.47 -10.98
CA ARG A 246 -0.43 5.08 -9.66
C ARG A 246 -1.05 6.47 -9.59
N ASN A 247 -0.88 7.31 -10.63
CA ASN A 247 -1.45 8.66 -10.68
C ASN A 247 -2.98 8.66 -10.62
N VAL A 248 -3.65 7.57 -10.98
CA VAL A 248 -5.11 7.42 -10.85
C VAL A 248 -5.51 6.50 -9.71
N GLY A 249 -4.64 6.33 -8.72
CA GLY A 249 -4.97 5.66 -7.46
C GLY A 249 -5.06 4.14 -7.53
N ILE A 250 -4.51 3.49 -8.56
CA ILE A 250 -4.42 2.03 -8.59
C ILE A 250 -3.32 1.59 -7.62
N ASP A 251 -3.73 0.82 -6.60
CA ASP A 251 -2.82 0.15 -5.67
C ASP A 251 -2.20 -1.09 -6.34
N GLY A 252 -1.13 -0.87 -7.09
CA GLY A 252 -0.43 -1.90 -7.81
C GLY A 252 1.05 -1.92 -7.50
N MET A 253 1.68 -3.05 -7.85
CA MET A 253 3.11 -3.28 -7.70
C MET A 253 3.75 -3.50 -9.07
N LYS A 254 4.95 -2.94 -9.31
CA LYS A 254 5.66 -3.15 -10.57
C LYS A 254 6.51 -4.42 -10.47
N PRO A 255 6.21 -5.49 -11.21
CA PRO A 255 6.94 -6.75 -11.13
C PRO A 255 8.29 -6.67 -11.87
N ASP A 256 9.19 -5.81 -11.41
CA ASP A 256 10.50 -5.59 -12.00
C ASP A 256 11.54 -6.61 -11.53
N VAL A 257 12.79 -6.41 -11.94
CA VAL A 257 13.90 -7.30 -11.60
C VAL A 257 14.18 -7.38 -10.09
N HIS A 258 13.82 -6.36 -9.30
CA HIS A 258 13.99 -6.37 -7.86
C HIS A 258 12.94 -7.27 -7.22
N LEU A 259 11.67 -7.07 -7.57
CA LEU A 259 10.56 -7.86 -7.03
C LEU A 259 10.64 -9.33 -7.49
N CYS A 260 10.86 -9.57 -8.79
CA CYS A 260 11.01 -10.93 -9.33
C CYS A 260 12.17 -11.70 -8.69
N ARG A 261 13.26 -11.01 -8.35
CA ARG A 261 14.39 -11.62 -7.65
C ARG A 261 14.09 -11.84 -6.16
N PHE A 262 13.55 -10.83 -5.48
CA PHE A 262 13.25 -10.88 -4.06
C PHE A 262 12.23 -11.97 -3.72
N PHE A 263 11.16 -12.08 -4.52
CA PHE A 263 10.13 -13.10 -4.39
C PHE A 263 10.40 -14.37 -5.19
N SER A 264 11.65 -14.63 -5.57
CA SER A 264 12.04 -15.95 -6.13
C SER A 264 11.89 -17.07 -5.09
N GLY A 265 11.74 -18.30 -5.58
CA GLY A 265 11.62 -19.49 -4.72
C GLY A 265 12.82 -19.72 -3.80
N GLU A 266 14.01 -19.23 -4.17
CA GLU A 266 15.21 -19.29 -3.33
C GLU A 266 15.27 -18.21 -2.24
N ARG A 267 14.37 -17.22 -2.27
CA ARG A 267 14.41 -16.06 -1.36
C ARG A 267 13.13 -15.92 -0.54
N MET A 268 12.32 -14.90 -0.80
CA MET A 268 11.13 -14.60 -0.01
C MET A 268 9.84 -15.08 -0.69
N GLY A 269 9.96 -15.72 -1.86
CA GLY A 269 8.84 -16.22 -2.63
C GLY A 269 8.24 -17.51 -2.07
N ARG A 270 7.02 -17.81 -2.53
CA ARG A 270 6.34 -19.09 -2.29
C ARG A 270 6.36 -20.03 -3.50
N GLY A 271 6.74 -19.51 -4.68
CA GLY A 271 6.84 -20.27 -5.92
C GLY A 271 8.17 -21.02 -6.05
N ASN A 272 8.33 -21.72 -7.18
CA ASN A 272 9.51 -22.56 -7.46
C ASN A 272 10.43 -21.98 -8.56
N ASN A 273 10.15 -20.77 -9.05
CA ASN A 273 10.95 -20.15 -10.10
C ASN A 273 12.02 -19.20 -9.54
N THR A 274 13.18 -19.19 -10.19
CA THR A 274 14.30 -18.27 -9.91
C THR A 274 14.79 -17.63 -11.22
N PRO A 275 14.50 -16.34 -11.51
CA PRO A 275 13.63 -15.44 -10.74
C PRO A 275 12.15 -15.83 -10.81
N ALA A 276 11.33 -15.29 -9.91
CA ALA A 276 9.88 -15.51 -9.94
C ALA A 276 9.24 -14.92 -11.19
N ARG A 277 8.15 -15.53 -11.64
CA ARG A 277 7.31 -15.05 -12.73
C ARG A 277 6.43 -13.90 -12.27
N ILE A 278 5.99 -13.06 -13.21
CA ILE A 278 5.13 -11.90 -12.93
C ILE A 278 3.88 -12.28 -12.13
N ASN A 279 3.22 -13.38 -12.48
CA ASN A 279 2.02 -13.85 -11.79
C ASN A 279 2.32 -14.32 -10.35
N GLU A 280 3.43 -15.05 -10.15
CA GLU A 280 3.85 -15.47 -8.80
C GLU A 280 4.16 -14.26 -7.90
N VAL A 281 4.82 -13.25 -8.48
CA VAL A 281 5.14 -11.99 -7.81
C VAL A 281 3.86 -11.23 -7.44
N PHE A 282 2.91 -11.12 -8.38
CA PHE A 282 1.62 -10.48 -8.16
C PHE A 282 0.82 -11.18 -7.06
N GLU A 283 0.65 -12.51 -7.14
CA GLU A 283 -0.07 -13.30 -6.14
C GLU A 283 0.58 -13.22 -4.76
N THR A 284 1.92 -13.24 -4.70
CA THR A 284 2.65 -13.11 -3.43
C THR A 284 2.40 -11.76 -2.78
N VAL A 285 2.45 -10.66 -3.54
CA VAL A 285 2.24 -9.32 -3.01
C VAL A 285 0.78 -9.02 -2.70
N LEU A 286 -0.16 -9.51 -3.51
CA LEU A 286 -1.58 -9.42 -3.22
C LEU A 286 -1.89 -10.10 -1.88
N LYS A 287 -1.44 -11.35 -1.71
CA LYS A 287 -1.63 -12.08 -0.45
C LYS A 287 -0.96 -11.41 0.73
N LEU A 288 0.25 -10.89 0.55
CA LEU A 288 0.95 -10.14 1.61
C LEU A 288 0.18 -8.88 1.99
N SER A 289 -0.42 -8.19 1.01
CA SER A 289 -1.24 -7.01 1.24
C SER A 289 -2.49 -7.34 2.05
N GLU A 290 -3.19 -8.41 1.67
CA GLU A 290 -4.37 -8.92 2.39
C GLU A 290 -4.04 -9.35 3.82
N ASP A 291 -2.94 -10.11 3.98
CA ASP A 291 -2.53 -10.69 5.27
C ASP A 291 -2.05 -9.60 6.27
N THR A 292 -1.55 -8.46 5.79
CA THR A 292 -0.87 -7.45 6.63
C THR A 292 -1.54 -6.09 6.66
N GLY A 293 -2.49 -5.82 5.75
CA GLY A 293 -3.09 -4.51 5.54
C GLY A 293 -2.15 -3.48 4.88
N VAL A 294 -0.91 -3.83 4.57
CA VAL A 294 0.04 -2.95 3.86
C VAL A 294 -0.34 -2.91 2.38
N SER A 295 -0.38 -1.72 1.76
CA SER A 295 -0.76 -1.59 0.35
C SER A 295 0.24 -2.30 -0.59
N MET A 296 -0.23 -2.76 -1.76
CA MET A 296 0.66 -3.40 -2.74
C MET A 296 1.77 -2.45 -3.21
N SER A 297 1.44 -1.17 -3.35
CA SER A 297 2.35 -0.08 -3.68
C SER A 297 3.40 0.20 -2.58
N GLU A 298 3.03 0.07 -1.30
CA GLU A 298 3.99 0.19 -0.20
C GLU A 298 4.90 -1.05 -0.13
N ILE A 299 4.36 -2.25 -0.36
CA ILE A 299 5.16 -3.48 -0.48
C ILE A 299 6.21 -3.34 -1.60
N ASP A 300 5.79 -2.88 -2.78
CA ASP A 300 6.68 -2.56 -3.91
C ASP A 300 7.80 -1.61 -3.47
N SER A 301 7.42 -0.49 -2.83
CA SER A 301 8.37 0.52 -2.35
C SER A 301 9.34 -0.04 -1.32
N LEU A 302 8.88 -0.84 -0.36
CA LEU A 302 9.72 -1.48 0.66
C LEU A 302 10.76 -2.42 0.02
N VAL A 303 10.29 -3.31 -0.86
CA VAL A 303 11.17 -4.28 -1.53
C VAL A 303 12.16 -3.57 -2.44
N TRP A 304 11.70 -2.57 -3.20
CA TRP A 304 12.55 -1.80 -4.10
C TRP A 304 13.64 -1.03 -3.33
N ASN A 305 13.28 -0.26 -2.30
CA ASN A 305 14.24 0.50 -1.47
C ASN A 305 15.27 -0.44 -0.81
N PHE A 306 14.84 -1.63 -0.36
CA PHE A 306 15.75 -2.62 0.21
C PHE A 306 16.74 -3.23 -0.79
N CYS A 307 16.32 -3.37 -2.05
CA CYS A 307 17.06 -4.10 -3.09
C CYS A 307 17.84 -3.20 -4.05
N SER A 308 17.51 -1.91 -4.13
CA SER A 308 18.01 -1.02 -5.19
C SER A 308 19.37 -0.40 -4.86
N SER A 309 20.11 -0.03 -5.90
CA SER A 309 21.43 0.62 -5.80
C SER A 309 21.35 2.07 -5.39
N GLY A 310 22.24 2.49 -4.48
CA GLY A 310 22.17 3.80 -3.82
C GLY A 310 21.09 3.93 -2.73
N TYR A 311 20.39 2.83 -2.41
CA TYR A 311 19.42 2.73 -1.32
C TYR A 311 19.89 1.67 -0.32
N GLY A 312 19.06 0.69 0.03
CA GLY A 312 19.44 -0.38 0.96
C GLY A 312 20.53 -1.30 0.44
N GLU A 313 20.51 -1.61 -0.87
CA GLU A 313 21.49 -2.50 -1.50
C GLU A 313 21.76 -3.82 -0.74
N VAL A 314 20.74 -4.35 -0.06
CA VAL A 314 20.89 -5.55 0.78
C VAL A 314 20.58 -6.80 -0.05
N CYS A 315 19.41 -6.88 -0.67
CA CYS A 315 18.98 -8.08 -1.41
C CYS A 315 19.16 -7.94 -2.94
N THR A 316 20.36 -7.52 -3.37
CA THR A 316 20.70 -7.33 -4.78
C THR A 316 20.93 -8.68 -5.50
N SER A 317 21.48 -8.64 -6.73
CA SER A 317 22.01 -9.84 -7.39
C SER A 317 23.18 -10.47 -6.60
N ASN A 318 23.96 -9.65 -5.89
CA ASN A 318 25.01 -10.06 -4.96
C ASN A 318 24.60 -9.66 -3.54
N PRO A 319 23.73 -10.46 -2.88
CA PRO A 319 23.08 -10.02 -1.65
C PRO A 319 24.05 -9.98 -0.45
N ARG A 320 23.91 -8.94 0.37
CA ARG A 320 24.60 -8.76 1.65
C ARG A 320 23.81 -9.43 2.78
N CYS A 321 23.76 -10.76 2.73
CA CYS A 321 22.94 -11.56 3.67
C CYS A 321 23.41 -11.44 5.13
N GLU A 322 24.65 -11.03 5.37
CA GLU A 322 25.25 -10.79 6.69
C GLU A 322 24.64 -9.60 7.43
N ILE A 323 24.11 -8.61 6.71
CA ILE A 323 23.41 -7.44 7.28
C ILE A 323 21.89 -7.50 7.08
N CYS A 324 21.36 -8.58 6.50
CA CYS A 324 19.95 -8.68 6.15
C CYS A 324 19.08 -8.87 7.41
N PRO A 325 18.21 -7.90 7.77
CA PRO A 325 17.40 -7.95 9.01
C PRO A 325 16.35 -9.07 8.98
N ILE A 326 15.97 -9.51 7.78
CA ILE A 326 14.95 -10.54 7.54
C ILE A 326 15.55 -11.88 7.11
N LYS A 327 16.87 -12.08 7.31
CA LYS A 327 17.58 -13.31 6.89
C LYS A 327 16.89 -14.60 7.33
N LYS A 328 16.38 -14.64 8.57
CA LYS A 328 15.70 -15.81 9.16
C LYS A 328 14.42 -16.23 8.43
N TYR A 329 13.82 -15.35 7.63
CA TYR A 329 12.60 -15.63 6.87
C TYR A 329 12.89 -16.12 5.44
N CYS A 330 14.12 -15.94 4.97
CA CYS A 330 14.54 -16.26 3.61
C CYS A 330 14.69 -17.77 3.41
N ASN A 331 14.09 -18.31 2.34
CA ASN A 331 14.11 -19.74 1.99
C ASN A 331 15.54 -20.30 1.86
N LYS A 332 16.51 -19.48 1.46
CA LYS A 332 17.93 -19.87 1.40
C LYS A 332 18.52 -20.28 2.76
N TYR A 333 17.95 -19.80 3.85
CA TYR A 333 18.43 -20.02 5.22
C TYR A 333 17.38 -20.62 6.15
N SER A 334 16.21 -20.98 5.61
CA SER A 334 15.08 -21.59 6.36
C SER A 334 15.23 -23.10 6.45
#